data_AF-A0A7S3WDR3-F1
#
_entry.id   AF-A0A7S3WDR3-F1
#
_cell.length_a   1.000
_cell.length_b   1.000
_cell.length_c   1.000
_cell.angle_alpha   90.00
_cell.angle_beta   90.00
_cell.angle_gamma   90.00
#
_symmetry.space_group_name_H-M   'P 1'
#
loop_
_entity.id
_entity.type
_entity.pdbx_description
1 polymer ?
#
loop_
_entity_poly.entity_id
_entity_poly.type
_entity_poly.pdbx_seq_one_letter_code
_entity_poly.pdbx_strand_id
1 'polypeptide(L)'
;LLVGDALVVGHLGDSRIIMGKEQVENGVTELVGEQLTMDHKPDLDDERQRIERCGGMVERLQNHNNKPFIRGGDFIMRKALGEQPMQLQYSRAFGAKDLKMFGLSCVPDVKVIRMGSPQYRHVRFIILAP
;
A
#
# COMPACT_ATOMS: atom_id res chain seq x y z
N LEU A 1 2.67 2.54 -15.27
CA LEU A 1 2.53 3.08 -16.64
C LEU A 1 3.90 3.53 -17.13
N LEU A 2 4.32 3.15 -18.34
CA LEU A 2 5.57 3.60 -18.96
C LEU A 2 5.21 4.44 -20.19
N VAL A 3 5.64 5.71 -20.22
CA VAL A 3 5.39 6.63 -21.34
C VAL A 3 6.65 7.44 -21.61
N GLY A 4 7.26 7.24 -22.77
CA GLY A 4 8.56 7.83 -23.08
C GLY A 4 9.62 7.42 -22.06
N ASP A 5 10.25 8.39 -21.42
CA ASP A 5 11.24 8.19 -20.35
C ASP A 5 10.62 8.18 -18.94
N ALA A 6 9.29 8.30 -18.82
CA ALA A 6 8.60 8.39 -17.54
C ALA A 6 8.02 7.03 -17.13
N LEU A 7 8.44 6.56 -15.96
CA LEU A 7 7.80 5.48 -15.23
C LEU A 7 6.86 6.09 -14.18
N VAL A 8 5.56 5.90 -14.35
CA VAL A 8 4.52 6.31 -13.40
C VAL A 8 4.08 5.10 -12.59
N VAL A 9 4.40 5.12 -11.31
CA VAL A 9 4.00 4.13 -10.30
C VAL A 9 2.76 4.64 -9.60
N GLY A 10 1.74 3.78 -9.49
CA GLY A 10 0.57 4.03 -8.66
C GLY A 10 0.22 2.75 -7.90
N HIS A 11 -0.07 2.85 -6.60
CA HIS A 11 -0.42 1.67 -5.79
C HIS A 11 -1.52 1.95 -4.76
N LEU A 12 -2.21 0.88 -4.39
CA LEU A 12 -3.19 0.78 -3.32
C LEU A 12 -2.95 -0.56 -2.62
N GLY A 13 -3.12 -0.61 -1.30
CA GLY A 13 -2.93 -1.84 -0.53
C GLY A 13 -1.48 -2.04 -0.09
N ASP A 14 -1.08 -3.30 0.02
CA ASP A 14 0.25 -3.74 0.47
C ASP A 14 1.03 -4.59 -0.53
N SER A 15 0.54 -4.68 -1.77
CA SER A 15 1.35 -5.12 -2.90
C SER A 15 2.48 -4.12 -3.18
N ARG A 16 3.62 -4.62 -3.65
CA ARG A 16 4.85 -3.83 -3.78
C ARG A 16 5.40 -3.80 -5.19
N ILE A 17 6.05 -2.69 -5.51
CA ILE A 17 6.87 -2.54 -6.71
C ILE A 17 8.33 -2.34 -6.28
N ILE A 18 9.21 -3.23 -6.73
CA ILE A 18 10.66 -3.18 -6.47
C ILE A 18 11.40 -2.97 -7.80
N MET A 19 12.32 -2.02 -7.84
CA MET A 19 13.19 -1.74 -8.98
C MET A 19 14.57 -2.32 -8.72
N GLY A 20 15.07 -3.14 -9.64
CA GLY A 20 16.45 -3.59 -9.66
C GLY A 20 17.29 -2.67 -10.55
N LYS A 21 18.35 -2.09 -9.99
CA LYS A 21 19.30 -1.24 -10.72
C LYS A 21 20.73 -1.59 -10.37
N GLU A 22 21.63 -1.35 -11.32
CA GLU A 22 23.06 -1.42 -11.02
C GLU A 22 23.50 -0.16 -10.30
N GLN A 23 24.32 -0.35 -9.28
CA GLN A 23 24.99 0.70 -8.54
C GLN A 23 26.49 0.41 -8.56
N VAL A 24 27.28 1.45 -8.86
CA VAL A 24 28.75 1.36 -8.80
C VAL A 24 29.20 1.99 -7.50
N GLU A 25 29.84 1.19 -6.65
CA GLU A 25 30.42 1.66 -5.39
C GLU A 25 31.85 1.11 -5.29
N ASN A 26 32.82 2.01 -5.07
CA ASN A 26 34.25 1.66 -5.01
C ASN A 26 34.79 0.86 -6.22
N GLY A 27 34.22 1.10 -7.41
CA GLY A 27 34.62 0.41 -8.65
C GLY A 27 34.01 -0.98 -8.83
N VAL A 28 33.19 -1.45 -7.89
CA VAL A 28 32.43 -2.70 -7.99
C VAL A 28 31.01 -2.37 -8.46
N THR A 29 30.50 -3.14 -9.42
CA THR A 29 29.10 -3.02 -9.89
C THR A 29 28.26 -4.05 -9.17
N GLU A 30 27.27 -3.59 -8.41
CA GLU A 30 26.32 -4.44 -7.68
C GLU A 30 24.90 -4.20 -8.15
N LEU A 31 24.05 -5.24 -8.05
CA LEU A 31 22.63 -5.14 -8.31
C LEU A 31 21.89 -4.85 -7.00
N VAL A 32 21.26 -3.67 -6.91
CA VAL A 32 20.52 -3.23 -5.71
C VAL A 32 19.02 -3.12 -5.99
N GLY A 33 18.22 -3.41 -4.97
CA GLY A 33 16.77 -3.27 -5.00
C GLY A 33 16.31 -1.97 -4.35
N GLU A 34 15.49 -1.17 -5.06
CA GLU A 34 14.83 0.02 -4.54
C GLU A 34 13.31 -0.22 -4.48
N GLN A 35 12.72 -0.12 -3.29
CA GLN A 35 11.27 -0.20 -3.12
C GLN A 35 10.62 1.12 -3.56
N LEU A 36 9.66 1.03 -4.48
CA LEU A 36 9.00 2.21 -5.07
C LEU A 36 7.66 2.57 -4.42
N THR A 37 7.12 1.71 -3.56
CA THR A 37 5.79 1.81 -2.95
C THR A 37 5.86 1.55 -1.46
N MET A 38 5.04 2.20 -0.64
CA MET A 38 4.95 1.96 0.81
C MET A 38 3.61 1.34 1.16
N ASP A 39 3.58 0.24 1.90
CA ASP A 39 2.32 -0.43 2.26
C ASP A 39 1.37 0.54 2.97
N HIS A 40 0.11 0.58 2.54
CA HIS A 40 -0.92 1.36 3.21
C HIS A 40 -1.45 0.61 4.43
N LYS A 41 -0.69 0.59 5.53
CA LYS A 41 -1.10 -0.10 6.76
C LYS A 41 -2.09 0.76 7.57
N PRO A 42 -3.17 0.17 8.13
CA PRO A 42 -4.19 0.94 8.86
C PRO A 42 -3.69 1.67 10.10
N ASP A 43 -2.56 1.26 10.67
CA ASP A 43 -1.96 1.84 11.87
C ASP A 43 -0.95 2.96 11.59
N LEU A 44 -0.69 3.31 10.33
CA LEU A 44 0.04 4.54 9.99
C LEU A 44 -0.78 5.76 10.43
N ASP A 45 -0.13 6.77 10.99
CA ASP A 45 -0.81 7.89 11.66
C ASP A 45 -1.88 8.56 10.79
N ASP A 46 -1.56 8.88 9.54
CA ASP A 46 -2.51 9.53 8.61
C ASP A 46 -3.66 8.60 8.19
N GLU A 47 -3.36 7.30 8.01
CA GLU A 47 -4.35 6.30 7.63
C GLU A 47 -5.31 6.05 8.79
N ARG A 48 -4.78 5.89 10.01
CA ARG A 48 -5.54 5.72 11.24
C ARG A 48 -6.44 6.91 11.51
N GLN A 49 -5.90 8.13 11.43
CA GLN A 49 -6.68 9.35 11.63
C GLN A 49 -7.83 9.44 10.64
N ARG A 50 -7.62 9.10 9.36
CA ARG A 50 -8.70 9.06 8.37
C ARG A 50 -9.76 8.02 8.72
N ILE A 51 -9.36 6.81 9.08
CA ILE A 51 -10.26 5.72 9.46
C ILE A 51 -11.14 6.13 10.63
N GLU A 52 -10.53 6.63 11.71
CA GLU A 52 -11.24 7.03 12.93
C GLU A 52 -12.16 8.24 12.70
N ARG A 53 -11.74 9.23 11.91
CA ARG A 53 -12.60 10.37 11.52
C ARG A 53 -13.82 9.96 10.69
N CYS A 54 -13.70 8.89 9.91
CA CYS A 54 -14.80 8.31 9.15
C CYS A 54 -15.68 7.34 9.97
N GLY A 55 -15.46 7.24 11.29
CA GLY A 55 -16.21 6.33 12.16
C GLY A 55 -15.82 4.85 12.03
N GLY A 56 -14.71 4.56 11.36
CA GLY A 56 -14.07 3.24 11.37
C GLY A 56 -13.19 3.03 12.59
N MET A 57 -12.62 1.83 12.70
CA MET A 57 -11.71 1.43 13.78
C MET A 57 -10.44 0.77 13.21
N VAL A 58 -9.33 0.89 13.95
CA VAL A 58 -8.07 0.17 13.68
C VAL A 58 -7.84 -0.84 14.79
N GLU A 59 -7.83 -2.11 14.42
CA GLU A 59 -7.89 -3.23 15.36
C GLU A 59 -6.74 -4.19 15.13
N ARG A 60 -6.06 -4.63 16.20
CA ARG A 60 -5.02 -5.66 16.11
C ARG A 60 -5.60 -7.00 16.52
N LEU A 61 -5.49 -7.99 15.64
CA LEU A 61 -6.05 -9.31 15.86
C LEU A 61 -4.96 -10.29 16.31
N GLN A 62 -5.08 -10.85 17.52
CA GLN A 62 -4.10 -11.78 18.09
C GLN A 62 -3.93 -13.04 17.23
N ASN A 63 -5.03 -13.56 16.68
CA ASN A 63 -5.05 -14.71 15.78
C ASN A 63 -4.41 -14.42 14.40
N HIS A 64 -3.99 -13.18 14.13
CA HIS A 64 -3.30 -12.78 12.91
C HIS A 64 -1.95 -12.10 13.20
N ASN A 65 -1.17 -12.65 14.15
CA ASN A 65 0.15 -12.14 14.52
C ASN A 65 0.14 -10.65 14.92
N ASN A 66 -0.94 -10.19 15.55
CA ASN A 66 -1.13 -8.80 15.98
C ASN A 66 -1.06 -7.76 14.83
N LYS A 67 -1.33 -8.20 13.59
CA LYS A 67 -1.41 -7.31 12.42
C LYS A 67 -2.61 -6.34 12.57
N PRO A 68 -2.47 -5.09 12.11
CA PRO A 68 -3.53 -4.10 12.15
C PRO A 68 -4.55 -4.34 11.04
N PHE A 69 -5.83 -4.12 11.35
CA PHE A 69 -6.95 -4.23 10.43
C PHE A 69 -7.81 -2.98 10.47
N ILE A 70 -8.29 -2.54 9.30
CA ILE A 70 -9.42 -1.61 9.23
C ILE A 70 -10.71 -2.40 9.50
N ARG A 71 -11.58 -1.82 10.34
CA ARG A 71 -12.90 -2.35 10.72
C ARG A 71 -13.96 -1.26 10.55
N GLY A 72 -15.12 -1.60 10.00
CA GLY A 72 -16.25 -0.68 9.91
C GLY A 72 -16.85 -0.36 11.28
N GLY A 73 -17.39 0.84 11.45
CA GLY A 73 -18.05 1.25 12.70
C GLY A 73 -19.27 0.40 13.05
N ASP A 74 -19.91 -0.17 12.03
CA ASP A 74 -21.07 -1.06 12.10
C ASP A 74 -20.71 -2.53 12.39
N PHE A 75 -19.43 -2.88 12.47
CA PHE A 75 -18.96 -4.27 12.51
C PHE A 75 -19.57 -5.08 13.66
N ILE A 76 -19.59 -4.52 14.87
CA ILE A 76 -20.13 -5.22 16.06
C ILE A 76 -21.63 -5.44 15.92
N MET A 77 -22.37 -4.43 15.45
CA MET A 77 -23.81 -4.54 15.22
C MET A 77 -24.13 -5.60 14.17
N ARG A 78 -23.46 -5.56 13.01
CA ARG A 78 -23.66 -6.52 11.92
C ARG A 78 -23.34 -7.94 12.35
N LYS A 79 -22.24 -8.13 13.09
CA LYS A 79 -21.87 -9.43 13.65
C LYS A 79 -22.92 -9.94 14.65
N ALA A 80 -23.51 -9.08 15.48
CA ALA A 80 -24.58 -9.44 16.41
C ALA A 80 -25.88 -9.85 15.69
N LEU A 81 -26.12 -9.31 14.49
CA LEU A 81 -27.22 -9.72 13.60
C LEU A 81 -26.93 -11.03 12.82
N GLY A 82 -25.80 -11.68 13.07
CA GLY A 82 -25.40 -12.91 12.39
C GLY A 82 -24.76 -12.70 11.01
N GLU A 83 -24.51 -11.45 10.61
CA GLU A 83 -23.77 -11.18 9.39
C GLU A 83 -22.27 -11.48 9.56
N GLN A 84 -21.55 -11.56 8.43
CA GLN A 84 -20.11 -11.74 8.38
C GLN A 84 -19.44 -10.48 7.80
N PRO A 85 -19.40 -9.36 8.54
CA PRO A 85 -18.74 -8.15 8.07
C PRO A 85 -17.24 -8.38 7.90
N MET A 86 -16.64 -7.79 6.86
CA MET A 86 -15.24 -7.99 6.51
C MET A 86 -14.32 -6.97 7.18
N GLN A 87 -13.04 -7.34 7.32
CA GLN A 87 -11.94 -6.48 7.76
C GLN A 87 -10.76 -6.65 6.80
N LEU A 88 -9.90 -5.63 6.65
CA LEU A 88 -8.74 -5.69 5.74
C LEU A 88 -7.45 -5.29 6.47
N GLN A 89 -6.30 -5.87 6.08
CA GLN A 89 -4.98 -5.57 6.67
C GLN A 89 -4.29 -4.34 6.03
N TYR A 90 -4.99 -3.67 5.13
CA TYR A 90 -4.55 -2.47 4.43
C TYR A 90 -5.70 -1.45 4.36
N SER A 91 -5.36 -0.17 4.35
CA SER A 91 -6.28 0.96 4.49
C SER A 91 -6.66 1.63 3.17
N ARG A 92 -6.09 1.17 2.05
CA ARG A 92 -6.47 1.62 0.71
C ARG A 92 -6.62 0.43 -0.23
N ALA A 93 -7.69 0.42 -1.02
CA ALA A 93 -7.99 -0.65 -1.98
C ALA A 93 -9.10 -0.23 -2.95
N PHE A 94 -9.22 -0.96 -4.06
CA PHE A 94 -10.47 -1.01 -4.82
C PHE A 94 -11.49 -1.93 -4.13
N GLY A 95 -12.78 -1.78 -4.45
CA GLY A 95 -13.82 -2.63 -3.90
C GLY A 95 -14.09 -2.41 -2.41
N ALA A 96 -14.49 -3.48 -1.70
CA ALA A 96 -14.86 -3.47 -0.28
C ALA A 96 -15.80 -2.30 0.10
N LYS A 97 -16.93 -2.24 -0.63
CA LYS A 97 -17.94 -1.18 -0.57
C LYS A 97 -18.28 -0.75 0.85
N ASP A 98 -18.55 -1.71 1.72
CA ASP A 98 -19.02 -1.46 3.09
C ASP A 98 -17.98 -0.75 3.96
N LEU A 99 -16.68 -0.88 3.65
CA LEU A 99 -15.60 -0.21 4.37
C LEU A 99 -15.28 1.19 3.81
N LYS A 100 -15.82 1.57 2.65
CA LYS A 100 -15.53 2.85 1.99
C LYS A 100 -15.92 4.04 2.85
N MET A 101 -17.09 3.97 3.45
CA MET A 101 -17.59 5.01 4.36
C MET A 101 -16.83 5.07 5.69
N PHE A 102 -16.05 4.04 6.03
CA PHE A 102 -15.27 3.92 7.26
C PHE A 102 -13.76 4.17 7.03
N GLY A 103 -13.41 4.87 5.94
CA GLY A 103 -12.05 5.35 5.70
C GLY A 103 -11.17 4.46 4.82
N LEU A 104 -11.71 3.39 4.20
CA LEU A 104 -10.99 2.63 3.17
C LEU A 104 -10.84 3.47 1.88
N SER A 105 -9.68 4.07 1.66
CA SER A 105 -9.48 4.95 0.50
C SER A 105 -9.30 4.18 -0.81
N CYS A 106 -9.66 4.77 -1.94
CA CYS A 106 -9.22 4.34 -3.28
C CYS A 106 -8.27 5.36 -3.94
N VAL A 107 -7.76 6.32 -3.18
CA VAL A 107 -6.77 7.30 -3.65
C VAL A 107 -5.37 6.66 -3.61
N PRO A 108 -4.73 6.43 -4.77
CA PRO A 108 -3.41 5.81 -4.80
C PRO A 108 -2.33 6.80 -4.37
N ASP A 109 -1.23 6.29 -3.85
CA ASP A 109 0.03 7.04 -3.88
C ASP A 109 0.62 6.92 -5.28
N VAL A 110 1.16 8.04 -5.79
CA VAL A 110 1.71 8.12 -7.15
C VAL A 110 3.14 8.65 -7.10
N LYS A 111 4.07 7.93 -7.73
CA LYS A 111 5.47 8.35 -7.92
C LYS A 111 5.79 8.39 -9.42
N VAL A 112 6.34 9.50 -9.89
CA VAL A 112 6.81 9.65 -11.28
C VAL A 112 8.33 9.65 -11.28
N ILE A 113 8.92 8.72 -12.03
CA ILE A 113 10.35 8.49 -12.12
C ILE A 113 10.81 8.75 -13.54
N ARG A 114 11.84 9.59 -13.70
CA ARG A 114 12.50 9.83 -14.99
C ARG A 114 13.63 8.82 -15.18
N MET A 115 13.41 7.85 -16.05
CA MET A 115 14.35 6.75 -16.30
C MET A 115 15.66 7.24 -16.92
N GLY A 116 15.64 8.37 -17.63
CA GLY A 116 16.85 8.99 -18.19
C GLY A 116 17.71 9.76 -17.18
N SER A 117 17.25 9.94 -15.94
CA SER A 117 18.04 10.65 -14.93
C SER A 117 19.25 9.82 -14.47
N PRO A 118 20.34 10.47 -14.02
CA PRO A 118 21.57 9.77 -13.61
C PRO A 118 21.33 8.65 -12.58
N GLN A 119 20.37 8.85 -11.68
CA GLN A 119 20.02 7.89 -10.62
C GLN A 119 19.37 6.59 -11.14
N TYR A 120 18.72 6.64 -12.30
CA TYR A 120 17.90 5.53 -12.84
C TYR A 120 18.38 5.03 -14.21
N ARG A 121 19.56 5.49 -14.65
CA ARG A 121 20.14 5.15 -15.97
C ARG A 121 20.47 3.67 -16.13
N HIS A 122 20.69 2.95 -15.03
CA HIS A 122 21.09 1.54 -15.02
C HIS A 122 20.04 0.61 -14.41
N VAL A 123 18.75 0.95 -14.57
CA VAL A 123 17.65 0.05 -14.19
C VAL A 123 17.66 -1.18 -15.11
N ARG A 124 17.54 -2.37 -14.51
CA ARG A 124 17.55 -3.66 -15.21
C ARG A 124 16.17 -4.29 -15.27
N PHE A 125 15.42 -4.20 -14.18
CA PHE A 125 14.08 -4.79 -14.09
C PHE A 125 13.23 -4.08 -13.05
N ILE A 126 11.91 -4.30 -13.17
CA ILE A 126 10.91 -3.85 -12.20
C ILE A 126 10.04 -5.06 -11.92
N ILE A 127 9.85 -5.38 -10.65
CA ILE A 127 9.02 -6.49 -10.18
C ILE A 127 7.79 -5.90 -9.51
N LEU A 128 6.61 -6.39 -9.90
CA LEU A 128 5.33 -6.09 -9.26
C LEU A 128 4.85 -7.39 -8.63
N ALA A 129 4.65 -7.39 -7.32
CA ALA A 129 4.24 -8.58 -6.58
C ALA A 129 3.22 -8.24 -5.48
N PRO A 130 2.27 -9.14 -5.20
CA PRO A 130 1.29 -8.98 -4.13
C PRO A 130 1.91 -9.10 -2.74
#